data_AF-A0A7H9DY46-F1
#
_entry.id   AF-A0A7H9DY46-F1
#
_cell.length_a   1.000
_cell.length_b   1.000
_cell.length_c   1.000
_cell.angle_alpha   90.00
_cell.angle_beta   90.00
_cell.angle_gamma   90.00
#
_symmetry.space_group_name_H-M   'P 1'
#
loop_
_entity.id
_entity.type
_entity.pdbx_description
1 polymer ?
#
loop_
_entity_poly.entity_id
_entity_poly.type
_entity_poly.pdbx_seq_one_letter_code
_entity_poly.pdbx_strand_id
1 'polypeptide(L)'
;MKINLLLAISFCFMNILLAQVGIGTSNPNATLDVAIDANYKSGDKAGVAFPMMSGNQIEAMSTTDLKAGTLVYANAISTNTTPDIDALGLWYWSGDMTKKWEPLNLGYKKVVSYFYAPSIALPTDIAGVSTDSSSTIWYDSATSMFNVKLFEIYKSQFDLSGNVSGVKKSALKSPSATSIPVLNKTDLEYFVTYFDNQVFDPSKITLDDNGVLKYSILSNPMVTENTFMNIVFKVK
;
A
#
# COMPACT_ATOMS: atom_id res chain seq x y z
N MET A 1 -33.08 -78.64 14.02
CA MET A 1 -31.90 -77.79 14.32
C MET A 1 -31.31 -77.32 13.00
N LYS A 2 -31.56 -76.05 12.61
CA LYS A 2 -30.89 -75.25 11.58
C LYS A 2 -31.80 -74.07 11.23
N ILE A 3 -31.44 -72.86 11.67
CA ILE A 3 -31.83 -71.53 11.14
C ILE A 3 -31.16 -70.37 11.91
N ASN A 4 -30.37 -70.64 12.96
CA ASN A 4 -29.65 -69.61 13.72
C ASN A 4 -28.36 -69.09 13.04
N LEU A 5 -28.40 -68.75 11.74
CA LEU A 5 -27.22 -68.14 11.09
C LEU A 5 -27.50 -66.86 10.29
N LEU A 6 -28.76 -66.45 10.10
CA LEU A 6 -29.07 -65.30 9.24
C LEU A 6 -29.33 -63.96 9.96
N LEU A 7 -29.49 -63.95 11.29
CA LEU A 7 -29.68 -62.71 12.05
C LEU A 7 -28.37 -62.00 12.47
N ALA A 8 -27.21 -62.62 12.22
CA ALA A 8 -25.92 -62.09 12.64
C ALA A 8 -25.20 -61.23 11.59
N ILE A 9 -25.75 -61.10 10.37
CA ILE A 9 -25.06 -60.43 9.25
C ILE A 9 -25.55 -58.98 9.02
N SER A 10 -26.68 -58.57 9.60
CA SER A 10 -27.15 -57.17 9.52
C SER A 10 -26.58 -56.27 10.62
N PHE A 11 -25.35 -56.54 11.04
CA PHE A 11 -24.58 -55.69 11.94
C PHE A 11 -23.79 -54.70 11.07
N CYS A 12 -24.02 -53.41 11.31
CA CYS A 12 -23.01 -52.35 11.12
C CYS A 12 -22.58 -51.93 9.71
N PHE A 13 -23.51 -51.43 8.89
CA PHE A 13 -23.16 -50.39 7.91
C PHE A 13 -23.91 -49.09 8.22
N MET A 14 -23.62 -48.51 9.39
CA MET A 14 -23.94 -47.11 9.67
C MET A 14 -22.82 -46.25 9.06
N ASN A 15 -23.13 -45.54 7.97
CA ASN A 15 -22.27 -44.52 7.41
C ASN A 15 -22.12 -43.39 8.44
N ILE A 16 -20.91 -43.20 8.99
CA ILE A 16 -20.61 -42.08 9.88
C ILE A 16 -20.12 -40.93 9.00
N LEU A 17 -20.88 -39.83 8.93
CA LEU A 17 -20.48 -38.59 8.28
C LEU A 17 -19.40 -37.90 9.16
N LEU A 18 -18.18 -37.71 8.64
CA LEU A 18 -17.09 -37.05 9.36
C LEU A 18 -16.85 -35.64 8.80
N ALA A 19 -17.38 -34.61 9.45
CA ALA A 19 -16.93 -33.23 9.29
C ALA A 19 -15.99 -32.89 10.46
N GLN A 20 -14.74 -33.32 10.35
CA GLN A 20 -13.73 -33.10 11.40
C GLN A 20 -12.76 -31.99 10.99
N VAL A 21 -12.43 -31.08 11.92
CA VAL A 21 -11.36 -30.07 11.79
C VAL A 21 -10.05 -30.66 12.31
N GLY A 22 -8.94 -30.47 11.60
CA GLY A 22 -7.71 -31.22 11.86
C GLY A 22 -6.50 -30.42 12.26
N ILE A 23 -5.97 -30.74 13.44
CA ILE A 23 -4.63 -30.35 13.86
C ILE A 23 -3.93 -31.58 14.38
N GLY A 24 -3.26 -32.26 13.47
CA GLY A 24 -2.62 -33.53 13.76
C GLY A 24 -2.23 -34.21 12.48
N THR A 25 -3.19 -34.68 11.67
CA THR A 25 -2.86 -35.66 10.60
C THR A 25 -4.07 -36.38 9.98
N SER A 26 -3.81 -37.10 8.87
CA SER A 26 -4.45 -38.19 8.06
C SER A 26 -5.96 -38.40 8.10
N ASN A 27 -6.68 -37.51 8.75
CA ASN A 27 -8.01 -37.77 9.27
C ASN A 27 -8.85 -36.51 9.48
N PRO A 28 -8.38 -35.27 9.26
CA PRO A 28 -9.41 -34.27 8.92
C PRO A 28 -9.06 -33.20 7.87
N ASN A 29 -10.11 -32.72 7.19
CA ASN A 29 -10.06 -31.75 6.10
C ASN A 29 -11.31 -30.84 6.05
N ALA A 30 -11.71 -30.30 7.21
CA ALA A 30 -12.57 -29.10 7.34
C ALA A 30 -11.73 -27.95 7.97
N THR A 31 -12.05 -26.69 7.67
CA THR A 31 -11.32 -25.51 8.18
C THR A 31 -11.55 -25.28 9.67
N LEU A 32 -10.52 -24.87 10.41
CA LEU A 32 -10.69 -24.35 11.76
C LEU A 32 -11.33 -22.97 11.69
N ASP A 33 -12.57 -22.87 12.16
CA ASP A 33 -13.23 -21.61 12.44
C ASP A 33 -13.25 -21.40 13.96
N VAL A 34 -12.75 -20.24 14.41
CA VAL A 34 -12.72 -19.88 15.84
C VAL A 34 -13.70 -18.73 16.04
N ALA A 35 -14.91 -19.07 16.49
CA ALA A 35 -15.94 -18.09 16.78
C ALA A 35 -15.75 -17.47 18.19
N ILE A 36 -16.23 -16.24 18.34
CA ILE A 36 -16.33 -15.58 19.65
C ILE A 36 -17.42 -16.24 20.51
N ASP A 37 -17.30 -16.17 21.83
CA ASP A 37 -18.34 -16.67 22.75
C ASP A 37 -19.68 -15.95 22.52
N ALA A 38 -20.78 -16.69 22.48
CA ALA A 38 -22.12 -16.15 22.22
C ALA A 38 -22.58 -15.14 23.30
N ASN A 39 -21.99 -15.19 24.50
CA ASN A 39 -22.26 -14.28 25.62
C ASN A 39 -21.14 -13.25 25.81
N TYR A 40 -20.22 -13.12 24.86
CA TYR A 40 -19.14 -12.15 24.94
C TYR A 40 -19.65 -10.75 25.29
N LYS A 41 -19.04 -10.14 26.31
CA LYS A 41 -19.30 -8.76 26.70
C LYS A 41 -18.11 -7.90 26.32
N SER A 42 -18.37 -6.62 26.05
CA SER A 42 -17.31 -5.65 25.82
C SER A 42 -16.32 -5.65 27.01
N GLY A 43 -15.05 -5.91 26.72
CA GLY A 43 -13.98 -6.02 27.73
C GLY A 43 -13.57 -7.45 28.08
N ASP A 44 -14.32 -8.47 27.64
CA ASP A 44 -13.93 -9.87 27.83
C ASP A 44 -12.73 -10.25 26.93
N LYS A 45 -12.01 -11.30 27.32
CA LYS A 45 -10.87 -11.82 26.54
C LYS A 45 -11.36 -12.74 25.42
N ALA A 46 -10.79 -12.62 24.24
CA ALA A 46 -11.03 -13.52 23.10
C ALA A 46 -9.76 -13.64 22.22
N GLY A 47 -9.66 -14.72 21.43
CA GLY A 47 -8.59 -14.94 20.45
C GLY A 47 -7.72 -16.17 20.71
N VAL A 48 -6.60 -16.27 19.98
CA VAL A 48 -5.61 -17.35 20.08
C VAL A 48 -4.28 -16.75 20.54
N ALA A 49 -3.73 -17.25 21.65
CA ALA A 49 -2.43 -16.83 22.15
C ALA A 49 -1.31 -17.67 21.53
N PHE A 50 -0.30 -17.02 20.96
CA PHE A 50 0.91 -17.66 20.45
C PHE A 50 2.06 -17.54 21.46
N PRO A 51 3.07 -18.44 21.43
CA PRO A 51 4.25 -18.32 22.27
C PRO A 51 4.93 -16.95 22.10
N MET A 52 5.15 -16.24 23.21
CA MET A 52 5.84 -14.95 23.23
C MET A 52 7.32 -15.17 23.55
N MET A 53 8.19 -14.65 22.70
CA MET A 53 9.65 -14.81 22.80
C MET A 53 10.35 -13.52 22.34
N SER A 54 11.56 -13.25 22.83
CA SER A 54 12.38 -12.17 22.29
C SER A 54 12.94 -12.55 20.91
N GLY A 55 13.25 -11.57 20.06
CA GLY A 55 13.86 -11.82 18.75
C GLY A 55 15.12 -12.68 18.83
N ASN A 56 15.97 -12.45 19.83
CA ASN A 56 17.14 -13.28 20.09
C ASN A 56 16.77 -14.75 20.38
N GLN A 57 15.72 -15.01 21.17
CA GLN A 57 15.26 -16.36 21.47
C GLN A 57 14.64 -17.05 20.24
N ILE A 58 13.94 -16.28 19.40
CA ILE A 58 13.34 -16.78 18.16
C ILE A 58 14.43 -17.18 17.15
N GLU A 59 15.44 -16.32 16.98
CA GLU A 59 16.56 -16.58 16.05
C GLU A 59 17.53 -17.67 16.54
N ALA A 60 17.64 -17.85 17.87
CA ALA A 60 18.43 -18.93 18.47
C ALA A 60 17.67 -20.27 18.54
N MET A 61 16.38 -20.30 18.20
CA MET A 61 15.59 -21.53 18.22
C MET A 61 16.15 -22.56 17.23
N SER A 62 16.22 -23.83 17.64
CA SER A 62 16.51 -24.93 16.70
C SER A 62 15.39 -25.03 15.67
N THR A 63 15.76 -24.94 14.40
CA THR A 63 14.83 -25.03 13.26
C THR A 63 14.77 -26.44 12.67
N THR A 64 15.52 -27.40 13.23
CA THR A 64 15.44 -28.81 12.86
C THR A 64 14.02 -29.32 13.07
N ASP A 65 13.43 -29.90 12.03
CA ASP A 65 12.04 -30.41 11.99
C ASP A 65 10.94 -29.38 12.29
N LEU A 66 11.26 -28.08 12.28
CA LEU A 66 10.29 -27.01 12.44
C LEU A 66 9.45 -26.87 11.16
N LYS A 67 8.12 -26.99 11.29
CA LYS A 67 7.21 -26.89 10.15
C LYS A 67 7.07 -25.45 9.66
N ALA A 68 7.17 -25.22 8.36
CA ALA A 68 6.84 -23.93 7.76
C ALA A 68 5.43 -23.49 8.16
N GLY A 69 5.27 -22.21 8.49
CA GLY A 69 4.05 -21.63 9.04
C GLY A 69 3.92 -21.70 10.57
N THR A 70 4.92 -22.21 11.31
CA THR A 70 4.93 -22.08 12.78
C THR A 70 4.91 -20.61 13.18
N LEU A 71 3.90 -20.22 13.96
CA LEU A 71 3.68 -18.84 14.43
C LEU A 71 4.23 -18.61 15.84
N VAL A 72 4.90 -17.47 16.02
CA VAL A 72 5.39 -16.96 17.31
C VAL A 72 5.12 -15.47 17.41
N TYR A 73 5.11 -14.92 18.63
CA TYR A 73 5.01 -13.49 18.87
C TYR A 73 6.35 -12.95 19.40
N ALA A 74 6.95 -12.00 18.68
CA ALA A 74 8.15 -11.29 19.10
C ALA A 74 7.80 -10.18 20.09
N ASN A 75 8.26 -10.30 21.34
CA ASN A 75 8.05 -9.30 22.40
C ASN A 75 9.23 -8.32 22.58
N ALA A 76 10.32 -8.55 21.86
CA ALA A 76 11.49 -7.68 21.78
C ALA A 76 12.20 -7.90 20.44
N ILE A 77 12.88 -6.88 19.92
CA ILE A 77 13.66 -6.94 18.67
C ILE A 77 14.94 -7.75 18.91
N SER A 78 15.42 -8.48 17.90
CA SER A 78 16.72 -9.16 17.95
C SER A 78 17.87 -8.14 17.99
N THR A 79 18.92 -8.44 18.74
CA THR A 79 20.14 -7.63 18.86
C THR A 79 21.29 -8.18 18.02
N ASN A 80 21.03 -9.18 17.17
CA ASN A 80 22.04 -9.71 16.25
C ASN A 80 22.46 -8.65 15.21
N THR A 81 23.64 -8.83 14.60
CA THR A 81 24.18 -7.88 13.62
C THR A 81 23.35 -7.82 12.33
N THR A 82 22.64 -8.89 12.02
CA THR A 82 21.74 -9.04 10.87
C THR A 82 20.47 -9.77 11.34
N PRO A 83 19.57 -9.08 12.06
CA PRO A 83 18.40 -9.72 12.65
C PRO A 83 17.37 -10.06 11.56
N ASP A 84 16.71 -11.20 11.70
CA ASP A 84 15.47 -11.51 10.98
C ASP A 84 14.29 -10.80 11.70
N ILE A 85 14.27 -10.85 13.03
CA ILE A 85 13.22 -10.28 13.88
C ILE A 85 13.56 -8.81 14.20
N ASP A 86 13.15 -7.91 13.32
CA ASP A 86 13.42 -6.46 13.41
C ASP A 86 12.29 -5.64 14.07
N ALA A 87 11.17 -6.27 14.40
CA ALA A 87 9.99 -5.62 14.97
C ALA A 87 9.21 -6.54 15.92
N LEU A 88 8.45 -5.92 16.84
CA LEU A 88 7.48 -6.64 17.67
C LEU A 88 6.29 -7.07 16.80
N GLY A 89 5.71 -8.23 17.08
CA GLY A 89 4.52 -8.71 16.37
C GLY A 89 4.49 -10.21 16.14
N LEU A 90 3.58 -10.67 15.29
CA LEU A 90 3.51 -12.07 14.87
C LEU A 90 4.51 -12.34 13.76
N TRP A 91 5.23 -13.44 13.87
CA TRP A 91 6.20 -13.93 12.91
C TRP A 91 5.91 -15.39 12.61
N TYR A 92 6.18 -15.82 11.38
CA TYR A 92 6.10 -17.23 11.02
C TYR A 92 7.45 -17.75 10.50
N TRP A 93 7.71 -19.02 10.78
CA TRP A 93 8.84 -19.75 10.20
C TRP A 93 8.56 -20.00 8.71
N SER A 94 9.41 -19.48 7.82
CA SER A 94 9.18 -19.61 6.37
C SER A 94 9.47 -21.02 5.83
N GLY A 95 10.30 -21.79 6.53
CA GLY A 95 10.89 -23.04 6.03
C GLY A 95 12.19 -22.87 5.25
N ASP A 96 12.71 -21.65 5.11
CA ASP A 96 13.95 -21.33 4.38
C ASP A 96 15.12 -21.05 5.35
N MET A 97 16.33 -21.49 5.01
CA MET A 97 17.55 -21.24 5.78
C MET A 97 18.13 -19.83 5.56
N THR A 98 17.71 -19.12 4.50
CA THR A 98 18.18 -17.77 4.13
C THR A 98 17.25 -16.66 4.60
N LYS A 99 15.94 -16.93 4.70
CA LYS A 99 14.90 -16.02 5.22
C LYS A 99 14.10 -16.73 6.29
N LYS A 100 14.71 -16.97 7.43
CA LYS A 100 14.23 -17.89 8.46
C LYS A 100 12.86 -17.49 9.02
N TRP A 101 12.75 -16.25 9.49
CA TRP A 101 11.52 -15.72 10.06
C TRP A 101 11.00 -14.58 9.22
N GLU A 102 9.72 -14.65 8.88
CA GLU A 102 9.04 -13.59 8.14
C GLU A 102 7.93 -12.99 9.00
N PRO A 103 7.74 -11.67 8.98
CA PRO A 103 6.69 -11.05 9.77
C PRO A 103 5.36 -11.44 9.13
N LEU A 104 4.39 -11.83 9.96
CA LEU A 104 2.99 -11.89 9.55
C LEU A 104 2.46 -10.45 9.47
N ASN A 105 2.99 -9.70 8.50
CA ASN A 105 2.66 -8.31 8.29
C ASN A 105 1.27 -8.23 7.66
N LEU A 106 0.25 -8.05 8.50
CA LEU A 106 -1.06 -7.55 8.10
C LEU A 106 -0.97 -6.04 7.78
N GLY A 107 -0.14 -5.66 6.80
CA GLY A 107 -0.22 -4.34 6.16
C GLY A 107 0.35 -3.12 6.92
N TYR A 108 1.29 -3.27 7.85
CA TYR A 108 1.90 -2.11 8.55
C TYR A 108 3.40 -1.95 8.35
N LYS A 109 3.98 -2.47 7.26
CA LYS A 109 5.17 -1.79 6.73
C LYS A 109 4.65 -0.45 6.21
N LYS A 110 4.79 0.62 7.00
CA LYS A 110 4.60 1.99 6.55
C LYS A 110 5.66 2.26 5.48
N VAL A 111 5.44 1.75 4.29
CA VAL A 111 6.19 2.14 3.11
C VAL A 111 5.70 3.54 2.83
N VAL A 112 6.43 4.54 3.33
CA VAL A 112 6.19 5.92 2.93
C VAL A 112 6.48 5.95 1.43
N SER A 113 5.42 5.85 0.64
CA SER A 113 5.52 5.84 -0.81
C SER A 113 5.32 7.28 -1.25
N TYR A 114 6.34 7.88 -1.83
CA TYR A 114 6.24 9.18 -2.46
C TYR A 114 6.92 9.12 -3.82
N PHE A 115 6.46 9.98 -4.72
CA PHE A 115 7.02 10.14 -6.05
C PHE A 115 6.99 11.61 -6.43
N TYR A 116 7.92 12.03 -7.28
CA TYR A 116 7.86 13.38 -7.83
C TYR A 116 6.64 13.49 -8.74
N ALA A 117 5.99 14.65 -8.71
CA ALA A 117 5.01 14.99 -9.73
C ALA A 117 5.67 14.82 -11.12
N PRO A 118 4.90 14.44 -12.15
CA PRO A 118 5.42 14.50 -13.50
C PRO A 118 5.93 15.91 -13.83
N SER A 119 6.77 16.03 -14.87
CA SER A 119 7.24 17.35 -15.31
C SER A 119 6.05 18.24 -15.67
N ILE A 120 5.97 19.40 -15.01
CA ILE A 120 4.94 20.41 -15.22
C ILE A 120 5.66 21.72 -15.55
N ALA A 121 5.41 22.26 -16.75
CA ALA A 121 5.84 23.60 -17.09
C ALA A 121 4.93 24.61 -16.37
N LEU A 122 5.47 25.31 -15.38
CA LEU A 122 4.76 26.37 -14.66
C LEU A 122 4.99 27.70 -15.38
N PRO A 123 3.94 28.37 -15.89
CA PRO A 123 4.10 29.67 -16.54
C PRO A 123 4.69 30.72 -15.59
N THR A 124 5.63 31.50 -16.10
CA THR A 124 6.22 32.68 -15.42
C THR A 124 5.74 33.99 -16.03
N ASP A 125 4.93 33.91 -17.08
CA ASP A 125 4.23 35.02 -17.71
C ASP A 125 2.81 34.60 -18.09
N ILE A 126 1.95 35.57 -18.40
CA ILE A 126 0.55 35.34 -18.73
C ILE A 126 0.31 35.02 -20.21
N ALA A 127 1.31 35.18 -21.07
CA ALA A 127 1.15 35.02 -22.51
C ALA A 127 0.94 33.54 -22.85
N GLY A 128 -0.15 33.26 -23.58
CA GLY A 128 -0.49 31.89 -23.97
C GLY A 128 -1.05 31.03 -22.82
N VAL A 129 -1.26 31.60 -21.64
CA VAL A 129 -1.94 30.92 -20.53
C VAL A 129 -3.44 31.13 -20.65
N SER A 130 -4.21 30.04 -20.52
CA SER A 130 -5.68 30.10 -20.53
C SER A 130 -6.21 30.98 -19.40
N THR A 131 -7.33 31.65 -19.62
CA THR A 131 -8.10 32.34 -18.57
C THR A 131 -9.34 31.55 -18.14
N ASP A 132 -9.55 30.36 -18.71
CA ASP A 132 -10.67 29.48 -18.38
C ASP A 132 -10.29 28.57 -17.20
N SER A 133 -11.04 28.67 -16.11
CA SER A 133 -10.86 27.85 -14.90
C SER A 133 -11.14 26.35 -15.11
N SER A 134 -11.70 25.97 -16.25
CA SER A 134 -11.81 24.56 -16.67
C SER A 134 -10.45 23.95 -17.03
N SER A 135 -9.48 24.77 -17.45
CA SER A 135 -8.15 24.32 -17.86
C SER A 135 -7.34 23.72 -16.70
N THR A 136 -6.33 22.89 -17.00
CA THR A 136 -5.43 22.33 -15.98
C THR A 136 -4.46 23.37 -15.42
N ILE A 137 -4.11 24.36 -16.24
CA ILE A 137 -3.36 25.56 -15.85
C ILE A 137 -4.13 26.78 -16.39
N TRP A 138 -4.40 27.76 -15.53
CA TRP A 138 -5.02 29.01 -15.95
C TRP A 138 -4.55 30.19 -15.10
N TYR A 139 -4.67 31.39 -15.66
CA TYR A 139 -4.45 32.66 -14.98
C TYR A 139 -5.79 33.29 -14.61
N ASP A 140 -5.99 33.57 -13.32
CA ASP A 140 -7.14 34.30 -12.82
C ASP A 140 -6.77 35.77 -12.65
N SER A 141 -7.29 36.62 -13.54
CA SER A 141 -7.02 38.05 -13.54
C SER A 141 -7.66 38.81 -12.38
N ALA A 142 -8.72 38.27 -11.76
CA ALA A 142 -9.36 38.90 -10.61
C ALA A 142 -8.48 38.81 -9.36
N THR A 143 -7.78 37.69 -9.20
CA THR A 143 -6.85 37.46 -8.08
C THR A 143 -5.38 37.69 -8.44
N SER A 144 -5.07 37.84 -9.73
CA SER A 144 -3.71 37.90 -10.28
C SER A 144 -2.86 36.68 -9.94
N MET A 145 -3.46 35.49 -10.05
CA MET A 145 -2.86 34.21 -9.65
C MET A 145 -2.88 33.21 -10.79
N PHE A 146 -1.79 32.46 -10.95
CA PHE A 146 -1.78 31.21 -11.68
C PHE A 146 -2.38 30.11 -10.80
N ASN A 147 -3.15 29.22 -11.42
CA ASN A 147 -3.75 28.07 -10.79
C ASN A 147 -3.38 26.81 -11.58
N VAL A 148 -3.02 25.74 -10.88
CA VAL A 148 -2.51 24.49 -11.45
C VAL A 148 -3.17 23.30 -10.76
N LYS A 149 -3.93 22.50 -11.51
CA LYS A 149 -4.52 21.24 -11.04
C LYS A 149 -3.49 20.11 -11.14
N LEU A 150 -2.64 19.96 -10.13
CA LEU A 150 -1.54 18.99 -10.12
C LEU A 150 -2.04 17.55 -10.32
N PHE A 151 -3.15 17.19 -9.65
CA PHE A 151 -3.74 15.85 -9.79
C PHE A 151 -4.20 15.55 -11.22
N GLU A 152 -4.89 16.49 -11.87
CA GLU A 152 -5.40 16.28 -13.24
C GLU A 152 -4.26 16.15 -14.24
N ILE A 153 -3.16 16.91 -14.05
CA ILE A 153 -1.95 16.77 -14.88
C ILE A 153 -1.30 15.40 -14.65
N TYR A 154 -1.14 14.99 -13.39
CA TYR A 154 -0.64 13.66 -13.02
C TYR A 154 -1.46 12.54 -13.69
N LYS A 155 -2.77 12.58 -13.50
CA LYS A 155 -3.69 11.60 -14.07
C LYS A 155 -3.59 11.57 -15.59
N SER A 156 -3.63 12.72 -16.26
CA SER A 156 -3.55 12.77 -17.73
C SER A 156 -2.26 12.17 -18.29
N GLN A 157 -1.12 12.43 -17.63
CA GLN A 157 0.17 11.87 -18.05
C GLN A 157 0.27 10.37 -17.79
N PHE A 158 -0.18 9.89 -16.62
CA PHE A 158 -0.13 8.48 -16.26
C PHE A 158 -1.15 7.63 -17.01
N ASP A 159 -2.32 8.19 -17.34
CA ASP A 159 -3.30 7.60 -18.26
C ASP A 159 -2.80 7.58 -19.71
N LEU A 160 -1.66 8.21 -20.00
CA LEU A 160 -1.09 8.35 -21.33
C LEU A 160 -2.11 8.98 -22.31
N SER A 161 -2.80 10.04 -21.88
CA SER A 161 -3.87 10.69 -22.69
C SER A 161 -3.38 11.15 -24.07
N GLY A 162 -2.08 11.45 -24.19
CA GLY A 162 -1.42 11.82 -25.44
C GLY A 162 -1.00 10.65 -26.34
N ASN A 163 -1.20 9.39 -25.92
CA ASN A 163 -0.85 8.21 -26.70
C ASN A 163 -1.98 7.88 -27.69
N VAL A 164 -2.18 8.81 -28.61
CA VAL A 164 -3.16 8.75 -29.70
C VAL A 164 -2.45 8.58 -31.03
N SER A 165 -3.21 8.24 -32.08
CA SER A 165 -2.68 8.17 -33.44
C SER A 165 -2.52 9.56 -34.08
N GLY A 166 -1.55 9.69 -34.99
CA GLY A 166 -1.36 10.88 -35.83
C GLY A 166 -0.53 11.99 -35.20
N VAL A 167 -0.60 13.18 -35.79
CA VAL A 167 0.26 14.34 -35.45
C VAL A 167 0.03 14.95 -34.06
N LYS A 168 -1.06 14.55 -33.39
CA LYS A 168 -1.38 14.98 -32.02
C LYS A 168 -0.75 14.07 -30.95
N LYS A 169 -0.02 13.03 -31.36
CA LYS A 169 0.64 12.11 -30.45
C LYS A 169 1.69 12.84 -29.60
N SER A 170 1.53 12.77 -28.29
CA SER A 170 2.41 13.39 -27.30
C SER A 170 2.79 12.46 -26.13
N ALA A 171 2.35 11.20 -26.17
CA ALA A 171 2.80 10.14 -25.27
C ALA A 171 2.93 8.80 -26.01
N LEU A 172 3.62 7.83 -25.41
CA LEU A 172 3.86 6.51 -25.98
C LEU A 172 4.13 5.47 -24.88
N LYS A 173 3.80 4.21 -25.16
CA LYS A 173 4.25 3.04 -24.37
C LYS A 173 4.81 1.95 -25.29
N SER A 174 5.60 1.02 -24.73
CA SER A 174 6.07 -0.14 -25.49
C SER A 174 4.90 -1.08 -25.87
N PRO A 175 5.02 -1.89 -26.94
CA PRO A 175 3.88 -2.64 -27.48
C PRO A 175 3.17 -3.56 -26.48
N SER A 176 3.91 -4.17 -25.56
CA SER A 176 3.38 -5.12 -24.56
C SER A 176 3.16 -4.50 -23.18
N ALA A 177 3.41 -3.20 -22.99
CA ALA A 177 3.21 -2.55 -21.70
C ALA A 177 1.71 -2.46 -21.34
N THR A 178 1.41 -2.79 -20.09
CA THR A 178 0.11 -2.51 -19.45
C THR A 178 -0.03 -1.02 -19.10
N SER A 179 -1.11 -0.63 -18.44
CA SER A 179 -1.27 0.72 -17.91
C SER A 179 -0.33 0.98 -16.74
N ILE A 180 0.06 2.24 -16.55
CA ILE A 180 0.67 2.70 -15.31
C ILE A 180 -0.46 2.82 -14.27
N PRO A 181 -0.31 2.29 -13.05
CA PRO A 181 -1.30 2.50 -12.00
C PRO A 181 -1.49 3.98 -11.68
N VAL A 182 -2.74 4.40 -11.55
CA VAL A 182 -3.12 5.77 -11.17
C VAL A 182 -3.82 5.72 -9.82
N LEU A 183 -3.33 6.54 -8.88
CA LEU A 183 -3.90 6.67 -7.54
C LEU A 183 -5.07 7.65 -7.55
N ASN A 184 -6.02 7.49 -6.62
CA ASN A 184 -7.09 8.47 -6.50
C ASN A 184 -6.56 9.74 -5.84
N LYS A 185 -7.17 10.87 -6.17
CA LYS A 185 -6.85 12.18 -5.57
C LYS A 185 -6.89 12.14 -4.04
N THR A 186 -7.83 11.38 -3.47
CA THR A 186 -8.02 11.24 -2.02
C THR A 186 -6.92 10.45 -1.33
N ASP A 187 -6.17 9.64 -2.10
CA ASP A 187 -5.11 8.76 -1.60
C ASP A 187 -3.75 9.47 -1.59
N LEU A 188 -3.73 10.74 -1.98
CA LEU A 188 -2.52 11.55 -2.16
C LEU A 188 -2.50 12.75 -1.23
N GLU A 189 -1.29 13.09 -0.81
CA GLU A 189 -0.91 14.35 -0.17
C GLU A 189 0.11 15.05 -1.08
N TYR A 190 0.02 16.38 -1.21
CA TYR A 190 0.80 17.16 -2.16
C TYR A 190 1.78 18.08 -1.41
N PHE A 191 3.02 18.14 -1.88
CA PHE A 191 4.08 18.93 -1.27
C PHE A 191 4.84 19.73 -2.32
N VAL A 192 5.16 20.98 -1.99
CA VAL A 192 6.21 21.74 -2.69
C VAL A 192 7.46 21.68 -1.82
N THR A 193 8.50 20.99 -2.30
CA THR A 193 9.76 20.80 -1.55
C THR A 193 10.80 21.87 -1.85
N TYR A 194 10.62 22.59 -2.96
CA TYR A 194 11.45 23.73 -3.36
C TYR A 194 10.71 24.59 -4.37
N PHE A 195 10.94 25.90 -4.35
CA PHE A 195 10.61 26.81 -5.44
C PHE A 195 11.62 27.96 -5.48
N ASP A 196 11.86 28.49 -6.67
CA ASP A 196 12.70 29.69 -6.86
C ASP A 196 11.97 30.94 -6.35
N ASN A 197 12.36 31.42 -5.17
CA ASN A 197 11.76 32.57 -4.52
C ASN A 197 12.16 33.93 -5.12
N GLN A 198 13.05 33.96 -6.13
CA GLN A 198 13.33 35.17 -6.92
C GLN A 198 12.38 35.33 -8.11
N VAL A 199 11.50 34.34 -8.33
CA VAL A 199 10.49 34.34 -9.37
C VAL A 199 9.11 34.16 -8.78
N PHE A 200 8.88 33.09 -8.02
CA PHE A 200 7.59 32.82 -7.39
C PHE A 200 7.47 33.57 -6.07
N ASP A 201 6.41 34.37 -5.90
CA ASP A 201 6.19 35.18 -4.70
C ASP A 201 5.92 34.29 -3.47
N PRO A 202 6.83 34.21 -2.48
CA PRO A 202 6.68 33.34 -1.32
C PRO A 202 5.42 33.62 -0.48
N SER A 203 4.91 34.85 -0.53
CA SER A 203 3.72 35.27 0.22
C SER A 203 2.41 34.87 -0.45
N LYS A 204 2.48 34.40 -1.70
CA LYS A 204 1.32 34.09 -2.55
C LYS A 204 1.43 32.71 -3.19
N ILE A 205 1.98 31.73 -2.49
CA ILE A 205 1.93 30.32 -2.89
C ILE A 205 1.04 29.56 -1.92
N THR A 206 0.05 28.87 -2.46
CA THR A 206 -0.87 28.02 -1.67
C THR A 206 -1.07 26.69 -2.38
N LEU A 207 -1.21 25.61 -1.63
CA LEU A 207 -1.51 24.28 -2.14
C LEU A 207 -2.60 23.67 -1.25
N ASP A 208 -3.67 23.18 -1.86
CA ASP A 208 -4.80 22.58 -1.13
C ASP A 208 -4.78 21.04 -1.18
N ASP A 209 -5.62 20.42 -0.35
CA ASP A 209 -5.77 18.95 -0.25
C ASP A 209 -6.31 18.30 -1.53
N ASN A 210 -6.83 19.09 -2.48
CA ASN A 210 -7.27 18.62 -3.78
C ASN A 210 -6.13 18.65 -4.82
N GLY A 211 -4.92 19.06 -4.44
CA GLY A 211 -3.78 19.18 -5.33
C GLY A 211 -3.90 20.37 -6.29
N VAL A 212 -4.59 21.44 -5.87
CA VAL A 212 -4.62 22.71 -6.61
C VAL A 212 -3.54 23.62 -6.05
N LEU A 213 -2.47 23.81 -6.81
CA LEU A 213 -1.43 24.79 -6.54
C LEU A 213 -1.86 26.15 -7.09
N LYS A 214 -1.72 27.20 -6.30
CA LYS A 214 -1.86 28.59 -6.76
C LYS A 214 -0.59 29.35 -6.45
N TYR A 215 -0.16 30.19 -7.38
CA TYR A 215 1.01 31.05 -7.19
C TYR A 215 0.87 32.37 -7.93
N SER A 216 1.70 33.34 -7.56
CA SER A 216 1.95 34.53 -8.38
C SER A 216 3.45 34.73 -8.59
N ILE A 217 3.78 35.56 -9.57
CA ILE A 217 5.16 35.89 -9.92
C ILE A 217 5.48 37.28 -9.34
N LEU A 218 6.72 37.46 -8.87
CA LEU A 218 7.21 38.76 -8.42
C LEU A 218 7.16 39.79 -9.55
N SER A 219 7.09 41.09 -9.21
CA SER A 219 6.99 42.17 -10.20
C SER A 219 8.22 42.32 -11.11
N ASN A 220 9.39 41.91 -10.63
CA ASN A 220 10.64 41.89 -11.39
C ASN A 220 11.33 40.52 -11.22
N PRO A 221 10.76 39.46 -11.83
CA PRO A 221 11.22 38.10 -11.59
C PRO A 221 12.55 37.86 -12.31
N MET A 222 13.49 37.18 -11.65
CA MET A 222 14.75 36.76 -12.26
C MET A 222 14.60 35.37 -12.90
N VAL A 223 13.88 35.29 -14.01
CA VAL A 223 13.65 34.01 -14.71
C VAL A 223 14.94 33.55 -15.40
N THR A 224 15.41 32.36 -15.07
CA THR A 224 16.59 31.72 -15.67
C THR A 224 16.27 30.25 -16.00
N GLU A 225 17.22 29.53 -16.60
CA GLU A 225 17.14 28.08 -16.78
C GLU A 225 17.03 27.29 -15.45
N ASN A 226 17.36 27.93 -14.32
CA ASN A 226 17.28 27.33 -12.98
C ASN A 226 15.98 27.69 -12.25
N THR A 227 15.03 28.34 -12.91
CA THR A 227 13.72 28.67 -12.32
C THR A 227 12.78 27.48 -12.41
N PHE A 228 12.65 26.74 -11.31
CA PHE A 228 11.74 25.60 -11.20
C PHE A 228 11.14 25.44 -9.80
N MET A 229 10.13 24.57 -9.71
CA MET A 229 9.48 24.17 -8.47
C MET A 229 9.49 22.65 -8.37
N ASN A 230 9.92 22.11 -7.23
CA ASN A 230 9.90 20.68 -6.97
C ASN A 230 8.62 20.31 -6.25
N ILE A 231 7.86 19.39 -6.84
CA ILE A 231 6.57 18.95 -6.34
C ILE A 231 6.62 17.44 -6.09
N VAL A 232 6.22 17.03 -4.89
CA VAL A 232 6.23 15.62 -4.45
C VAL A 232 4.82 15.21 -4.04
N PHE A 233 4.41 14.03 -4.48
CA PHE A 233 3.15 13.40 -4.12
C PHE A 233 3.46 12.26 -3.16
N LYS A 234 2.84 12.25 -1.99
CA LYS A 234 2.95 11.16 -1.01
C LYS A 234 1.64 10.38 -1.01
N VAL A 235 1.75 9.06 -1.01
CA VAL A 235 0.61 8.15 -0.83
C VAL A 235 0.28 8.08 0.66
N LYS A 236 -1.01 8.21 0.98
CA LYS A 236 -1.53 8.14 2.36
C LYS A 236 -1.38 6.76 2.98
#